data_AF-L9KRR9-F1
#
_entry.id   AF-L9KRR9-F1
#
_cell.length_a   1.000
_cell.length_b   1.000
_cell.length_c   1.000
_cell.angle_alpha   90.00
_cell.angle_beta   90.00
_cell.angle_gamma   90.00
#
_symmetry.space_group_name_H-M   'P 1'
#
loop_
_entity.id
_entity.type
_entity.pdbx_description
1 polymer ?
#
loop_
_entity_poly.entity_id
_entity_poly.type
_entity_poly.pdbx_seq_one_letter_code
_entity_poly.pdbx_strand_id
1 'polypeptide(L)'
;MEYGVHVKQVTNIFITKTYPNHYTLVTGLFAENHGIVANEMFDPVLNKTFSLDHMDIYDSEFWEEAVPIWVTNQRAGFRSGAAMWPGADVKIHNSFPTHYMPYNESVSFEDRVAKIIEWFTSKEPINLGLLYWEDPDDMGHHLGPDSPLMGPVITDIDNKLGYLIQMLQKAELWDVVNLIITSDHGMTQCSKERIIELDQYLDKDHYTLIDQSPVAAILPKEGKFDEVYEALAHAHPNLTVYKREEIPERWHYRYNSRIPPIIAVADKGWYILQNKSDAFLLGNHGYDNELAEMHPIFLAHGPAFRKNFTKETMNSTDLYPLLCHLLNITALPHNGSLRNVQDLLNSATPKLIPSTKSTTFLIGSDEPSDYEQVEDLYPYFIGVSLGIIIVIIFFVVFIKHLINSQIPALHDMQAELTQPLLQA
;
A
#
# COMPACT_ATOMS: atom_id res chain seq x y z
N MET A 1 20.76 -9.81 -13.23
CA MET A 1 20.24 -10.22 -14.55
C MET A 1 20.93 -9.38 -15.64
N GLU A 2 21.93 -9.94 -16.35
CA GLU A 2 22.78 -9.21 -17.32
C GLU A 2 22.00 -8.70 -18.55
N TYR A 3 20.94 -9.39 -18.94
CA TYR A 3 20.20 -9.14 -20.18
C TYR A 3 18.90 -8.33 -20.00
N GLY A 4 18.62 -7.85 -18.79
CA GLY A 4 17.40 -7.13 -18.45
C GLY A 4 17.63 -5.69 -18.01
N VAL A 5 16.69 -5.21 -17.21
CA VAL A 5 16.74 -3.95 -16.47
C VAL A 5 17.07 -4.25 -15.00
N HIS A 6 17.85 -3.37 -14.38
CA HIS A 6 18.12 -3.36 -12.96
C HIS A 6 17.99 -1.93 -12.41
N VAL A 7 17.39 -1.78 -11.23
CA VAL A 7 17.38 -0.51 -10.50
C VAL A 7 18.23 -0.66 -9.26
N LYS A 8 19.24 0.19 -9.09
CA LYS A 8 20.21 0.05 -8.00
C LYS A 8 19.61 0.29 -6.62
N GLN A 9 18.64 1.19 -6.52
CA GLN A 9 17.97 1.52 -5.28
C GLN A 9 16.47 1.72 -5.52
N VAL A 10 15.66 0.94 -4.83
CA VAL A 10 14.22 1.18 -4.75
C VAL A 10 13.94 1.75 -3.36
N THR A 11 13.29 2.91 -3.29
CA THR A 11 12.79 3.44 -2.02
C THR A 11 11.35 2.96 -1.86
N ASN A 12 11.12 2.15 -0.82
CA ASN A 12 9.81 1.63 -0.46
C ASN A 12 9.08 2.59 0.50
N ILE A 13 7.90 2.22 0.99
CA ILE A 13 7.11 3.08 1.88
C ILE A 13 7.41 2.79 3.35
N PHE A 14 7.15 3.77 4.20
CA PHE A 14 7.17 3.57 5.64
C PHE A 14 5.80 3.09 6.13
N ILE A 15 5.69 2.14 7.06
CA ILE A 15 6.79 1.32 7.62
C ILE A 15 7.22 0.23 6.61
N THR A 16 8.49 -0.17 6.64
CA THR A 16 9.01 -1.18 5.70
C THR A 16 8.63 -2.61 6.12
N LYS A 17 7.32 -2.87 6.26
CA LYS A 17 6.70 -4.16 6.59
C LYS A 17 5.99 -4.78 5.38
N THR A 18 5.74 -6.08 5.48
CA THR A 18 5.26 -6.93 4.40
C THR A 18 3.94 -6.48 3.79
N TYR A 19 2.88 -6.41 4.59
CA TYR A 19 1.53 -6.12 4.09
C TYR A 19 1.40 -4.69 3.50
N PRO A 20 1.88 -3.64 4.19
CA PRO A 20 1.83 -2.29 3.63
C PRO A 20 2.55 -2.18 2.29
N ASN A 21 3.76 -2.74 2.19
CA ASN A 21 4.57 -2.62 0.97
C ASN A 21 4.05 -3.51 -0.16
N HIS A 22 3.65 -4.75 0.11
CA HIS A 22 3.01 -5.60 -0.91
C HIS A 22 1.74 -4.96 -1.48
N TYR A 23 0.93 -4.30 -0.64
CA TYR A 23 -0.27 -3.62 -1.11
C TYR A 23 0.05 -2.32 -1.86
N THR A 24 1.11 -1.60 -1.47
CA THR A 24 1.67 -0.49 -2.26
C THR A 24 2.07 -0.93 -3.66
N LEU A 25 2.77 -2.06 -3.81
CA LEU A 25 3.24 -2.54 -5.13
C LEU A 25 2.09 -2.76 -6.13
N VAL A 26 0.89 -3.10 -5.62
CA VAL A 26 -0.30 -3.41 -6.44
C VAL A 26 -1.35 -2.30 -6.48
N THR A 27 -1.14 -1.18 -5.78
CA THR A 27 -2.06 -0.03 -5.77
C THR A 27 -1.37 1.29 -6.15
N GLY A 28 -0.06 1.38 -5.97
CA GLY A 28 0.72 2.61 -6.17
C GLY A 28 0.49 3.66 -5.09
N LEU A 29 -0.13 3.28 -3.98
CA LEU A 29 -0.53 4.16 -2.90
C LEU A 29 0.42 4.06 -1.70
N PHE A 30 0.52 5.11 -0.89
CA PHE A 30 1.14 5.00 0.43
C PHE A 30 0.20 4.30 1.43
N ALA A 31 0.78 3.80 2.53
CA ALA A 31 0.06 3.13 3.62
C ALA A 31 -1.13 3.95 4.13
N GLU A 32 -0.95 5.27 4.31
CA GLU A 32 -2.03 6.13 4.78
C GLU A 32 -3.20 6.25 3.80
N ASN A 33 -2.97 5.99 2.50
CA ASN A 33 -3.99 6.09 1.45
C ASN A 33 -4.67 4.75 1.16
N HIS A 34 -3.96 3.62 1.26
CA HIS A 34 -4.55 2.30 1.01
C HIS A 34 -5.03 1.58 2.27
N GLY A 35 -4.82 2.16 3.45
CA GLY A 35 -5.39 1.71 4.72
C GLY A 35 -4.71 0.50 5.38
N ILE A 36 -3.70 -0.09 4.75
CA ILE A 36 -2.92 -1.21 5.32
C ILE A 36 -1.65 -0.62 5.88
N VAL A 37 -1.69 -0.19 7.15
CA VAL A 37 -0.62 0.65 7.73
C VAL A 37 0.49 -0.15 8.40
N ALA A 38 0.18 -1.37 8.86
CA ALA A 38 1.14 -2.29 9.48
C ALA A 38 0.70 -3.75 9.27
N ASN A 39 1.54 -4.70 9.68
CA ASN A 39 1.15 -6.12 9.74
C ASN A 39 0.17 -6.39 10.90
N GLU A 40 0.26 -5.59 11.97
CA GLU A 40 -0.66 -5.57 13.10
C GLU A 40 -1.24 -4.15 13.25
N MET A 41 -2.55 -3.98 13.15
CA MET A 41 -3.19 -2.66 13.26
C MET A 41 -4.58 -2.74 13.88
N PHE A 42 -5.01 -1.65 14.51
CA PHE A 42 -6.36 -1.51 15.06
C PHE A 42 -7.11 -0.40 14.31
N ASP A 43 -8.32 -0.70 13.85
CA ASP A 43 -9.21 0.29 13.26
C ASP A 43 -10.22 0.78 14.32
N PRO A 44 -10.11 2.05 14.77
CA PRO A 44 -11.02 2.59 15.78
C PRO A 44 -12.44 2.87 15.25
N VAL A 45 -12.63 2.94 13.93
CA VAL A 45 -13.95 3.16 13.31
C VAL A 45 -14.70 1.84 13.21
N LEU A 46 -14.02 0.78 12.77
CA LEU A 46 -14.58 -0.57 12.72
C LEU A 46 -14.60 -1.24 14.10
N ASN A 47 -13.78 -0.76 15.03
CA ASN A 47 -13.49 -1.40 16.32
C ASN A 47 -13.05 -2.86 16.13
N LYS A 48 -12.10 -3.07 15.22
CA LYS A 48 -11.55 -4.38 14.82
C LYS A 48 -10.03 -4.33 14.76
N THR A 49 -9.41 -5.48 14.96
CA THR A 49 -7.96 -5.67 14.82
C THR A 49 -7.68 -6.43 13.53
N PHE A 50 -6.67 -5.98 12.80
CA PHE A 50 -6.06 -6.69 11.70
C PHE A 50 -4.80 -7.35 12.26
N SER A 51 -4.75 -8.67 12.24
CA SER A 51 -3.67 -9.45 12.84
C SER A 51 -3.37 -10.71 12.04
N LEU A 52 -2.09 -10.98 11.82
CA LEU A 52 -1.60 -12.22 11.21
C LEU A 52 -1.81 -13.41 12.13
N ASP A 53 -1.58 -13.22 13.43
CA ASP A 53 -1.67 -14.28 14.44
C ASP A 53 -3.11 -14.78 14.62
N HIS A 54 -4.10 -13.90 14.43
CA HIS A 54 -5.52 -14.22 14.57
C HIS A 54 -6.23 -14.49 13.24
N MET A 55 -5.52 -14.37 12.11
CA MET A 55 -6.07 -14.55 10.75
C MET A 55 -7.26 -13.61 10.43
N ASP A 56 -7.37 -12.48 11.11
CA ASP A 56 -8.38 -11.45 10.85
C ASP A 56 -8.07 -10.64 9.58
N ILE A 57 -6.90 -10.87 8.98
CA ILE A 57 -6.45 -10.31 7.70
C ILE A 57 -7.41 -10.56 6.53
N TYR A 58 -8.28 -11.57 6.64
CA TYR A 58 -9.27 -11.93 5.62
C TYR A 58 -10.55 -11.09 5.65
N ASP A 59 -10.72 -10.23 6.66
CA ASP A 59 -11.82 -9.27 6.68
C ASP A 59 -11.59 -8.20 5.61
N SER A 60 -12.42 -8.23 4.56
CA SER A 60 -12.30 -7.32 3.42
C SER A 60 -12.41 -5.86 3.81
N GLU A 61 -13.09 -5.50 4.93
CA GLU A 61 -13.28 -4.11 5.34
C GLU A 61 -11.95 -3.36 5.56
N PHE A 62 -10.86 -4.05 5.90
CA PHE A 62 -9.54 -3.44 5.99
C PHE A 62 -8.94 -3.03 4.64
N TRP A 63 -9.38 -3.63 3.54
CA TRP A 63 -8.73 -3.52 2.24
C TRP A 63 -9.48 -2.62 1.24
N GLU A 64 -10.69 -2.18 1.59
CA GLU A 64 -11.59 -1.45 0.68
C GLU A 64 -11.14 -0.01 0.37
N GLU A 65 -10.19 0.56 1.11
CA GLU A 65 -9.67 1.92 0.87
C GLU A 65 -8.86 2.05 -0.43
N ALA A 66 -8.44 0.93 -1.03
CA ALA A 66 -7.76 0.92 -2.33
C ALA A 66 -8.26 -0.19 -3.26
N VAL A 67 -7.97 -0.03 -4.55
CA VAL A 67 -8.32 -1.00 -5.58
C VAL A 67 -7.03 -1.61 -6.13
N PRO A 68 -6.73 -2.89 -5.86
CA PRO A 68 -5.51 -3.51 -6.34
C PRO A 68 -5.54 -3.77 -7.85
N ILE A 69 -4.36 -3.93 -8.43
CA ILE A 69 -4.15 -4.04 -9.88
C ILE A 69 -4.95 -5.19 -10.51
N TRP A 70 -5.16 -6.31 -9.82
CA TRP A 70 -5.97 -7.42 -10.34
C TRP A 70 -7.45 -7.04 -10.50
N VAL A 71 -8.00 -6.27 -9.56
CA VAL A 71 -9.38 -5.75 -9.69
C VAL A 71 -9.45 -4.77 -10.85
N THR A 72 -8.46 -3.89 -10.99
CA THR A 72 -8.38 -2.92 -12.11
C THR A 72 -8.30 -3.63 -13.46
N ASN A 73 -7.45 -4.66 -13.57
CA ASN A 73 -7.27 -5.46 -14.77
C ASN A 73 -8.55 -6.23 -15.17
N GLN A 74 -9.27 -6.78 -14.20
CA GLN A 74 -10.53 -7.48 -14.43
C GLN A 74 -11.67 -6.54 -14.84
N ARG A 75 -11.73 -5.33 -14.27
CA ARG A 75 -12.67 -4.29 -14.71
C ARG A 75 -12.41 -3.84 -16.16
N ALA A 76 -11.18 -3.97 -16.65
CA ALA A 76 -10.81 -3.76 -18.04
C ALA A 76 -11.10 -4.96 -18.96
N GLY A 77 -11.71 -6.04 -18.45
CA GLY A 77 -12.10 -7.22 -19.22
C GLY A 77 -11.01 -8.30 -19.35
N PHE A 78 -9.91 -8.18 -18.60
CA PHE A 78 -8.82 -9.15 -18.61
C PHE A 78 -8.85 -10.10 -17.40
N ARG A 79 -7.91 -11.03 -17.32
CA ARG A 79 -7.85 -12.08 -16.29
C ARG A 79 -6.54 -12.03 -15.51
N SER A 80 -6.61 -12.28 -14.21
CA SER A 80 -5.46 -12.23 -13.30
C SER A 80 -5.27 -13.53 -12.55
N GLY A 81 -4.01 -13.92 -12.34
CA GLY A 81 -3.60 -15.05 -11.52
C GLY A 81 -2.75 -14.58 -10.34
N ALA A 82 -2.99 -15.11 -9.14
CA ALA A 82 -2.18 -14.81 -7.97
C ALA A 82 -1.82 -16.06 -7.17
N ALA A 83 -0.55 -16.44 -7.19
CA ALA A 83 0.01 -17.47 -6.33
C ALA A 83 0.47 -16.83 -5.02
N MET A 84 -0.46 -16.75 -4.06
CA MET A 84 -0.23 -16.36 -2.66
C MET A 84 0.26 -14.91 -2.42
N TRP A 85 -0.09 -13.98 -3.31
CA TRP A 85 0.21 -12.56 -3.09
C TRP A 85 -0.63 -12.00 -1.92
N PRO A 86 -0.07 -11.20 -0.99
CA PRO A 86 -0.82 -10.62 0.11
C PRO A 86 -2.07 -9.84 -0.34
N GLY A 87 -3.23 -10.19 0.22
CA GLY A 87 -4.53 -9.62 -0.13
C GLY A 87 -5.22 -10.26 -1.35
N ALA A 88 -4.54 -11.12 -2.12
CA ALA A 88 -5.14 -11.76 -3.29
C ALA A 88 -6.16 -12.85 -2.96
N ASP A 89 -6.09 -13.41 -1.76
CA ASP A 89 -7.07 -14.34 -1.19
C ASP A 89 -8.10 -13.64 -0.27
N VAL A 90 -8.20 -12.31 -0.37
CA VAL A 90 -9.24 -11.47 0.26
C VAL A 90 -10.22 -10.97 -0.79
N LYS A 91 -11.51 -10.89 -0.46
CA LYS A 91 -12.58 -10.48 -1.38
C LYS A 91 -12.69 -8.95 -1.53
N ILE A 92 -11.64 -8.32 -2.03
CA ILE A 92 -11.49 -6.86 -2.12
C ILE A 92 -12.40 -6.28 -3.22
N HIS A 93 -13.22 -5.27 -2.91
CA HIS A 93 -14.21 -4.68 -3.82
C HIS A 93 -15.13 -5.74 -4.46
N ASN A 94 -15.55 -6.72 -3.64
CA ASN A 94 -16.35 -7.89 -4.05
C ASN A 94 -15.69 -8.81 -5.09
N SER A 95 -14.36 -8.78 -5.23
CA SER A 95 -13.64 -9.50 -6.28
C SER A 95 -12.36 -10.17 -5.77
N PHE A 96 -12.13 -11.40 -6.24
CA PHE A 96 -10.83 -12.07 -6.18
C PHE A 96 -10.14 -11.96 -7.56
N PRO A 97 -8.83 -12.22 -7.66
CA PRO A 97 -8.22 -12.57 -8.94
C PRO A 97 -8.96 -13.76 -9.59
N THR A 98 -8.93 -13.83 -10.92
CA THR A 98 -9.64 -14.86 -11.72
C THR A 98 -9.20 -16.25 -11.30
N HIS A 99 -7.90 -16.40 -11.02
CA HIS A 99 -7.33 -17.56 -10.36
C HIS A 99 -6.48 -17.09 -9.18
N TYR A 100 -6.61 -17.76 -8.05
CA TYR A 100 -5.75 -17.48 -6.90
C TYR A 100 -5.50 -18.75 -6.09
N MET A 101 -4.42 -18.73 -5.32
CA MET A 101 -4.10 -19.73 -4.30
C MET A 101 -4.26 -19.09 -2.92
N PRO A 102 -5.05 -19.68 -2.01
CA PRO A 102 -5.03 -19.28 -0.60
C PRO A 102 -3.61 -19.40 -0.04
N TYR A 103 -3.23 -18.50 0.86
CA TYR A 103 -1.91 -18.57 1.49
C TYR A 103 -1.71 -19.90 2.22
N ASN A 104 -0.58 -20.56 1.93
CA ASN A 104 -0.13 -21.76 2.62
C ASN A 104 1.37 -21.93 2.39
N GLU A 105 2.18 -21.57 3.39
CA GLU A 105 3.65 -21.62 3.34
C GLU A 105 4.21 -23.00 3.00
N SER A 106 3.47 -24.09 3.27
CA SER A 106 3.92 -25.46 2.98
C SER A 106 3.87 -25.80 1.48
N VAL A 107 3.24 -24.97 0.64
CA VAL A 107 3.19 -25.20 -0.81
C VAL A 107 4.53 -24.83 -1.43
N SER A 108 5.12 -25.80 -2.13
CA SER A 108 6.42 -25.66 -2.78
C SER A 108 6.46 -24.53 -3.80
N PHE A 109 7.64 -23.95 -4.02
CA PHE A 109 7.85 -22.94 -5.05
C PHE A 109 7.50 -23.50 -6.43
N GLU A 110 7.84 -24.76 -6.69
CA GLU A 110 7.56 -25.48 -7.92
C GLU A 110 6.06 -25.58 -8.21
N ASP A 111 5.24 -25.88 -7.20
CA ASP A 111 3.78 -25.93 -7.35
C ASP A 111 3.18 -24.53 -7.62
N ARG A 112 3.70 -23.49 -6.96
CA ARG A 112 3.30 -22.09 -7.22
C ARG A 112 3.64 -21.68 -8.66
N VAL A 113 4.85 -22.00 -9.12
CA VAL A 113 5.28 -21.75 -10.51
C VAL A 113 4.42 -22.56 -11.49
N ALA A 114 4.15 -23.83 -11.21
CA ALA A 114 3.32 -24.67 -12.07
C ALA A 114 1.92 -24.06 -12.27
N LYS A 115 1.33 -23.47 -11.22
CA LYS A 115 0.04 -22.76 -11.32
C LYS A 115 0.12 -21.50 -12.18
N ILE A 116 1.17 -20.70 -12.02
CA ILE A 116 1.38 -19.52 -12.87
C ILE A 116 1.49 -19.92 -14.35
N ILE A 117 2.29 -20.94 -14.68
CA ILE A 117 2.43 -21.44 -16.04
C ILE A 117 1.09 -22.00 -16.57
N GLU A 118 0.37 -22.78 -15.77
CA GLU A 118 -0.97 -23.29 -16.12
C GLU A 118 -1.91 -22.15 -16.51
N TRP A 119 -1.99 -21.09 -15.71
CA TRP A 119 -2.89 -19.97 -15.97
C TRP A 119 -2.51 -19.16 -17.22
N PHE A 120 -1.21 -18.92 -17.46
CA PHE A 120 -0.75 -18.21 -18.67
C PHE A 120 -0.92 -19.03 -19.96
N THR A 121 -0.92 -20.36 -19.87
CA THR A 121 -1.05 -21.26 -21.02
C THR A 121 -2.46 -21.83 -21.19
N SER A 122 -3.41 -21.41 -20.36
CA SER A 122 -4.79 -21.90 -20.40
C SER A 122 -5.52 -21.43 -21.67
N LYS A 123 -6.70 -22.01 -21.94
CA LYS A 123 -7.54 -21.58 -23.08
C LYS A 123 -8.03 -20.14 -22.96
N GLU A 124 -8.17 -19.66 -21.73
CA GLU A 124 -8.56 -18.29 -21.40
C GLU A 124 -7.45 -17.66 -20.54
N PRO A 125 -6.30 -17.32 -21.15
CA PRO A 125 -5.10 -17.03 -20.41
C PRO A 125 -5.23 -15.74 -19.59
N ILE A 126 -4.50 -15.72 -18.47
CA ILE A 126 -4.26 -14.49 -17.71
C ILE A 126 -3.30 -13.58 -18.49
N ASN A 127 -3.40 -12.27 -18.30
CA ASN A 127 -2.41 -11.28 -18.76
C ASN A 127 -1.60 -10.68 -17.60
N LEU A 128 -1.99 -10.97 -16.35
CA LEU A 128 -1.29 -10.57 -15.13
C LEU A 128 -1.13 -11.78 -14.21
N GLY A 129 0.11 -12.09 -13.82
CA GLY A 129 0.43 -13.10 -12.81
C GLY A 129 1.20 -12.47 -11.66
N LEU A 130 0.84 -12.81 -10.42
CA LEU A 130 1.54 -12.43 -9.19
C LEU A 130 2.02 -13.71 -8.50
N LEU A 131 3.28 -13.77 -8.11
CA LEU A 131 3.87 -14.91 -7.40
C LEU A 131 4.67 -14.40 -6.21
N TYR A 132 4.36 -14.95 -5.03
CA TYR A 132 5.03 -14.62 -3.77
C TYR A 132 5.85 -15.82 -3.25
N TRP A 133 6.98 -15.51 -2.62
CA TRP A 133 7.84 -16.46 -1.91
C TRP A 133 8.38 -15.80 -0.65
N GLU A 134 8.43 -16.56 0.44
CA GLU A 134 8.71 -16.08 1.79
C GLU A 134 10.20 -15.76 1.99
N ASP A 135 11.10 -16.60 1.47
CA ASP A 135 12.54 -16.35 1.58
C ASP A 135 13.01 -15.25 0.60
N PRO A 136 14.03 -14.46 0.97
CA PRO A 136 14.94 -14.67 2.10
C PRO A 136 14.51 -14.01 3.43
N ASP A 137 13.27 -13.54 3.56
CA ASP A 137 12.81 -12.83 4.75
C ASP A 137 12.78 -13.73 5.99
N ASP A 138 12.13 -14.89 5.89
CA ASP A 138 11.98 -15.85 6.99
C ASP A 138 13.34 -16.27 7.56
N MET A 139 14.25 -16.74 6.69
CA MET A 139 15.61 -17.07 7.13
C MET A 139 16.40 -15.84 7.57
N GLY A 140 16.13 -14.66 7.00
CA GLY A 140 16.71 -13.39 7.42
C GLY A 140 16.37 -13.03 8.86
N HIS A 141 15.12 -13.25 9.28
CA HIS A 141 14.69 -13.08 10.68
C HIS A 141 15.40 -14.06 11.62
N HIS A 142 15.49 -15.33 11.23
CA HIS A 142 16.05 -16.39 12.07
C HIS A 142 17.58 -16.35 12.18
N LEU A 143 18.28 -16.02 11.10
CA LEU A 143 19.75 -16.06 11.03
C LEU A 143 20.38 -14.67 11.23
N GLY A 144 19.67 -13.62 10.85
CA GLY A 144 20.21 -12.27 10.68
C GLY A 144 20.92 -12.10 9.32
N PRO A 145 20.78 -10.94 8.65
CA PRO A 145 21.30 -10.73 7.29
C PRO A 145 22.83 -10.80 7.19
N ASP A 146 23.55 -10.58 8.29
CA ASP A 146 25.02 -10.63 8.33
C ASP A 146 25.55 -12.06 8.54
N SER A 147 24.66 -13.04 8.73
CA SER A 147 25.06 -14.42 8.96
C SER A 147 25.67 -15.05 7.71
N PRO A 148 26.81 -15.77 7.82
CA PRO A 148 27.36 -16.50 6.67
C PRO A 148 26.43 -17.61 6.16
N LEU A 149 25.45 -18.04 6.98
CA LEU A 149 24.41 -19.00 6.59
C LEU A 149 23.39 -18.40 5.61
N MET A 150 23.36 -17.08 5.43
CA MET A 150 22.55 -16.46 4.36
C MET A 150 23.09 -16.77 2.96
N GLY A 151 24.38 -17.10 2.81
CA GLY A 151 24.94 -17.47 1.49
C GLY A 151 24.19 -18.63 0.83
N PRO A 152 24.00 -19.77 1.52
CA PRO A 152 23.14 -20.86 1.07
C PRO A 152 21.68 -20.46 0.79
N VAL A 153 21.07 -19.61 1.62
CA VAL A 153 19.68 -19.13 1.43
C VAL A 153 19.56 -18.35 0.11
N ILE A 154 20.46 -17.40 -0.12
CA ILE A 154 20.49 -16.63 -1.37
C ILE A 154 20.78 -17.52 -2.58
N THR A 155 21.61 -18.54 -2.43
CA THR A 155 21.86 -19.53 -3.48
C THR A 155 20.60 -20.32 -3.82
N ASP A 156 19.78 -20.68 -2.83
CA ASP A 156 18.50 -21.35 -3.05
C ASP A 156 17.49 -20.44 -3.78
N ILE A 157 17.43 -19.15 -3.42
CA ILE A 157 16.62 -18.16 -4.15
C ILE A 157 17.06 -18.04 -5.62
N ASP A 158 18.37 -17.97 -5.89
CA ASP A 158 18.88 -17.93 -7.27
C ASP A 158 18.51 -19.20 -8.05
N ASN A 159 18.59 -20.39 -7.44
CA ASN A 159 18.15 -21.65 -8.05
C ASN A 159 16.65 -21.64 -8.37
N LYS A 160 15.81 -21.11 -7.47
CA LYS A 160 14.36 -20.96 -7.67
C LYS A 160 14.05 -20.00 -8.83
N LEU A 161 14.75 -18.86 -8.90
CA LEU A 161 14.63 -17.95 -10.05
C LEU A 161 15.06 -18.64 -11.36
N GLY A 162 16.13 -19.43 -11.34
CA GLY A 162 16.55 -20.26 -12.47
C GLY A 162 15.48 -21.25 -12.90
N TYR A 163 14.83 -21.92 -11.95
CA TYR A 163 13.70 -22.82 -12.21
C TYR A 163 12.51 -22.10 -12.85
N LEU A 164 12.10 -20.94 -12.32
CA LEU A 164 11.03 -20.13 -12.92
C LEU A 164 11.35 -19.77 -14.38
N ILE A 165 12.56 -19.30 -14.65
CA ILE A 165 13.02 -18.96 -16.01
C ILE A 165 12.96 -20.19 -16.92
N GLN A 166 13.44 -21.34 -16.47
CA GLN A 166 13.39 -22.59 -17.22
C GLN A 166 11.95 -22.99 -17.57
N MET A 167 11.02 -22.84 -16.62
CA MET A 167 9.61 -23.18 -16.82
C MET A 167 8.93 -22.20 -17.79
N LEU A 168 9.25 -20.90 -17.71
CA LEU A 168 8.78 -19.91 -18.69
C LEU A 168 9.30 -20.21 -20.11
N GLN A 169 10.56 -20.63 -20.25
CA GLN A 169 11.13 -21.02 -21.54
C GLN A 169 10.45 -22.27 -22.11
N LYS A 170 10.26 -23.30 -21.28
CA LYS A 170 9.60 -24.55 -21.68
C LYS A 170 8.14 -24.33 -22.10
N ALA A 171 7.48 -23.34 -21.51
CA ALA A 171 6.12 -22.94 -21.84
C ALA A 171 6.03 -21.93 -23.00
N GLU A 172 7.15 -21.60 -23.66
CA GLU A 172 7.24 -20.59 -24.73
C GLU A 172 6.78 -19.18 -24.29
N LEU A 173 6.84 -18.89 -22.98
CA LEU A 173 6.44 -17.62 -22.39
C LEU A 173 7.61 -16.63 -22.26
N TRP A 174 8.85 -17.12 -22.18
CA TRP A 174 10.03 -16.30 -21.85
C TRP A 174 10.22 -15.03 -22.71
N ASP A 175 9.98 -15.12 -24.01
CA ASP A 175 10.13 -13.99 -24.94
C ASP A 175 8.85 -13.16 -25.13
N VAL A 176 7.75 -13.57 -24.47
CA VAL A 176 6.41 -12.97 -24.62
C VAL A 176 5.99 -12.24 -23.35
N VAL A 177 6.33 -12.75 -22.17
CA VAL A 177 5.97 -12.14 -20.88
C VAL A 177 6.96 -11.06 -20.47
N ASN A 178 6.44 -10.05 -19.78
CA ASN A 178 7.26 -9.10 -19.04
C ASN A 178 7.36 -9.60 -17.59
N LEU A 179 8.52 -10.13 -17.23
CA LEU A 179 8.86 -10.59 -15.87
C LEU A 179 9.44 -9.42 -15.07
N ILE A 180 8.88 -9.17 -13.89
CA ILE A 180 9.44 -8.26 -12.88
C ILE A 180 9.74 -9.10 -11.64
N ILE A 181 10.95 -8.96 -11.10
CA ILE A 181 11.38 -9.57 -9.84
C ILE A 181 11.66 -8.42 -8.89
N THR A 182 10.97 -8.39 -7.75
CA THR A 182 11.08 -7.34 -6.75
C THR A 182 10.89 -7.90 -5.35
N SER A 183 11.12 -7.09 -4.32
CA SER A 183 10.75 -7.37 -2.94
C SER A 183 9.97 -6.19 -2.36
N ASP A 184 9.38 -6.38 -1.20
CA ASP A 184 8.65 -5.39 -0.41
C ASP A 184 9.57 -4.52 0.45
N HIS A 185 10.60 -5.11 1.03
CA HIS A 185 11.62 -4.44 1.84
C HIS A 185 12.97 -5.16 1.78
N GLY A 186 13.93 -4.64 2.55
CA GLY A 186 15.18 -5.31 2.91
C GLY A 186 15.16 -5.82 4.36
N MET A 187 16.33 -5.97 4.98
CA MET A 187 16.52 -6.59 6.29
C MET A 187 17.75 -6.02 7.00
N THR A 188 17.69 -5.84 8.33
CA THR A 188 18.81 -5.36 9.15
C THR A 188 19.16 -6.32 10.28
N GLN A 189 20.43 -6.36 10.67
CA GLN A 189 20.92 -7.17 11.78
C GLN A 189 20.56 -6.57 13.15
N CYS A 190 19.86 -7.35 13.97
CA CYS A 190 19.52 -7.03 15.35
C CYS A 190 20.49 -7.71 16.33
N SER A 191 20.50 -7.22 17.58
CA SER A 191 21.33 -7.73 18.66
C SER A 191 20.60 -7.65 20.00
N LYS A 192 20.80 -8.65 20.87
CA LYS A 192 20.20 -8.68 22.21
C LYS A 192 20.76 -7.61 23.14
N GLU A 193 21.92 -7.06 22.80
CA GLU A 193 22.55 -5.92 23.47
C GLU A 193 21.91 -4.57 23.06
N ARG A 194 21.10 -4.56 21.98
CA ARG A 194 20.40 -3.38 21.46
C ARG A 194 18.88 -3.53 21.60
N ILE A 195 18.41 -3.75 22.83
CA ILE A 195 16.98 -3.87 23.16
C ILE A 195 16.51 -2.66 23.96
N ILE A 196 15.39 -2.08 23.52
CA ILE A 196 14.60 -1.08 24.24
C ILE A 196 13.40 -1.82 24.85
N GLU A 197 13.33 -1.86 26.18
CA GLU A 197 12.28 -2.57 26.92
C GLU A 197 11.22 -1.57 27.42
N LEU A 198 10.01 -1.64 26.86
CA LEU A 198 8.94 -0.67 27.17
C LEU A 198 8.51 -0.72 28.64
N ASP A 199 8.53 -1.90 29.27
CA ASP A 199 8.18 -2.10 30.70
C ASP A 199 9.07 -1.30 31.67
N GLN A 200 10.24 -0.82 31.22
CA GLN A 200 11.10 0.04 32.03
C GLN A 200 10.61 1.50 32.09
N TYR A 201 9.74 1.89 31.17
CA TYR A 201 9.30 3.28 30.97
C TYR A 201 7.79 3.44 31.13
N LEU A 202 7.01 2.42 30.79
CA LEU A 202 5.56 2.47 30.74
C LEU A 202 4.90 1.47 31.67
N ASP A 203 3.81 1.91 32.29
CA ASP A 203 2.84 1.02 32.93
C ASP A 203 1.95 0.36 31.85
N LYS A 204 1.90 -0.98 31.84
CA LYS A 204 1.06 -1.77 30.91
C LYS A 204 -0.42 -1.42 31.02
N ASP A 205 -0.85 -0.93 32.18
CA ASP A 205 -2.24 -0.53 32.37
C ASP A 205 -2.58 0.82 31.75
N HIS A 206 -1.62 1.54 31.16
CA HIS A 206 -1.86 2.86 30.57
C HIS A 206 -2.00 2.86 29.04
N TYR A 207 -1.71 1.74 28.37
CA TYR A 207 -1.77 1.65 26.91
C TYR A 207 -2.12 0.25 26.41
N THR A 208 -2.39 0.16 25.11
CA THR A 208 -2.41 -1.07 24.34
C THR A 208 -1.29 -1.00 23.30
N LEU A 209 -0.43 -2.02 23.28
CA LEU A 209 0.58 -2.19 22.24
C LEU A 209 -0.07 -2.92 21.06
N ILE A 210 -0.12 -2.27 19.90
CA ILE A 210 -0.75 -2.81 18.69
C ILE A 210 0.28 -3.56 17.84
N ASP A 211 1.43 -2.93 17.61
CA ASP A 211 2.60 -3.51 16.94
C ASP A 211 3.83 -3.13 17.77
N GLN A 212 4.88 -3.95 17.73
CA GLN A 212 5.97 -3.89 18.69
C GLN A 212 7.29 -3.39 18.10
N SER A 213 7.79 -3.97 17.00
CA SER A 213 9.18 -3.76 16.58
C SER A 213 9.37 -3.77 15.06
N PRO A 214 10.21 -2.88 14.51
CA PRO A 214 11.00 -1.84 15.17
C PRO A 214 10.26 -0.52 15.39
N VAL A 215 8.98 -0.47 15.00
CA VAL A 215 8.08 0.65 15.24
C VAL A 215 6.98 0.17 16.18
N ALA A 216 6.99 0.67 17.41
CA ALA A 216 5.93 0.39 18.37
C ALA A 216 4.72 1.28 18.05
N ALA A 217 3.59 0.64 17.76
CA ALA A 217 2.29 1.27 17.53
C ALA A 217 1.52 1.29 18.87
N ILE A 218 1.41 2.47 19.48
CA ILE A 218 0.94 2.61 20.87
C ILE A 218 -0.40 3.35 20.89
N LEU A 219 -1.40 2.71 21.47
CA LEU A 219 -2.71 3.29 21.74
C LEU A 219 -2.88 3.56 23.24
N PRO A 220 -2.73 4.82 23.70
CA PRO A 220 -2.96 5.15 25.10
C PRO A 220 -4.41 4.89 25.51
N LYS A 221 -4.63 4.46 26.75
CA LYS A 221 -5.97 4.40 27.34
C LYS A 221 -6.53 5.81 27.55
N GLU A 222 -7.83 5.91 27.78
CA GLU A 222 -8.51 7.18 27.99
C GLU A 222 -7.84 8.02 29.09
N GLY A 223 -7.51 9.27 28.78
CA GLY A 223 -6.83 10.19 29.70
C GLY A 223 -5.35 9.91 29.95
N LYS A 224 -4.74 8.92 29.28
CA LYS A 224 -3.33 8.51 29.50
C LYS A 224 -2.35 8.97 28.42
N PHE A 225 -2.80 9.73 27.43
CA PHE A 225 -1.97 10.17 26.31
C PHE A 225 -0.69 10.90 26.77
N ASP A 226 -0.82 11.98 27.54
CA ASP A 226 0.34 12.78 27.96
C ASP A 226 1.31 11.96 28.83
N GLU A 227 0.78 11.12 29.72
CA GLU A 227 1.59 10.26 30.60
C GLU A 227 2.43 9.26 29.79
N VAL A 228 1.83 8.60 28.79
CA VAL A 228 2.52 7.63 27.93
C VAL A 228 3.54 8.34 27.01
N TYR A 229 3.16 9.48 26.42
CA TYR A 229 4.05 10.21 25.51
C TYR A 229 5.28 10.77 26.24
N GLU A 230 5.07 11.49 27.35
CA GLU A 230 6.17 12.12 28.10
C GLU A 230 7.11 11.08 28.72
N ALA A 231 6.59 9.91 29.11
CA ALA A 231 7.41 8.80 29.59
C ALA A 231 8.35 8.25 28.50
N LEU A 232 7.97 8.30 27.22
CA LEU A 232 8.75 7.75 26.11
C LEU A 232 9.60 8.77 25.36
N ALA A 233 9.16 10.03 25.23
CA ALA A 233 9.75 11.02 24.31
C ALA A 233 11.28 11.16 24.44
N HIS A 234 11.82 10.95 25.65
CA HIS A 234 13.25 10.99 25.94
C HIS A 234 13.74 9.77 26.74
N ALA A 235 12.99 8.66 26.69
CA ALA A 235 13.28 7.44 27.44
C ALA A 235 14.62 6.79 27.07
N HIS A 236 14.98 6.84 25.79
CA HIS A 236 16.14 6.13 25.27
C HIS A 236 16.78 6.88 24.08
N PRO A 237 18.12 6.98 24.01
CA PRO A 237 18.80 7.75 22.96
C PRO A 237 18.67 7.19 21.54
N ASN A 238 18.24 5.93 21.40
CA ASN A 238 18.03 5.25 20.12
C ASN A 238 16.54 4.98 19.85
N LEU A 239 15.66 5.76 20.46
CA LEU A 239 14.22 5.72 20.28
C LEU A 239 13.74 7.13 19.95
N THR A 240 13.04 7.29 18.84
CA THR A 240 12.37 8.54 18.50
C THR A 240 10.86 8.34 18.55
N VAL A 241 10.17 9.15 19.34
CA VAL A 241 8.72 9.02 19.58
C VAL A 241 8.00 10.18 18.92
N TYR A 242 6.97 9.87 18.16
CA TYR A 242 6.15 10.85 17.46
C TYR A 242 4.71 10.78 17.94
N LYS A 243 4.10 11.94 18.18
CA LYS A 243 2.65 12.05 18.07
C LYS A 243 2.28 11.90 16.60
N ARG A 244 1.12 11.34 16.30
CA ARG A 244 0.69 11.10 14.91
C ARG A 244 0.83 12.36 14.03
N GLU A 245 0.39 13.50 14.53
CA GLU A 245 0.47 14.80 13.86
C GLU A 245 1.90 15.35 13.67
N GLU A 246 2.88 14.80 14.36
CA GLU A 246 4.30 15.17 14.30
C GLU A 246 5.12 14.21 13.42
N ILE A 247 4.52 13.10 12.97
CA ILE A 247 5.19 12.12 12.09
C ILE A 247 5.72 12.83 10.84
N PRO A 248 6.99 12.64 10.43
CA PRO A 248 7.58 13.33 9.29
C PRO A 248 6.76 13.16 8.00
N GLU A 249 6.47 14.28 7.32
CA GLU A 249 5.64 14.30 6.11
C GLU A 249 6.17 13.37 5.00
N ARG A 250 7.51 13.21 4.89
CA ARG A 250 8.14 12.34 3.89
C ARG A 250 7.73 10.87 4.00
N TRP A 251 7.26 10.41 5.16
CA TRP A 251 6.83 9.03 5.35
C TRP A 251 5.43 8.78 4.80
N HIS A 252 4.62 9.82 4.55
CA HIS A 252 3.22 9.67 4.15
C HIS A 252 2.49 8.66 5.06
N TYR A 253 2.67 8.86 6.37
CA TYR A 253 2.22 7.96 7.42
C TYR A 253 1.57 8.75 8.56
N ARG A 254 0.60 9.62 8.23
CA ARG A 254 -0.12 10.46 9.20
C ARG A 254 -1.63 10.41 9.00
N TYR A 255 -2.09 10.38 7.76
CA TYR A 255 -3.48 10.67 7.42
C TYR A 255 -4.34 9.41 7.28
N ASN A 256 -4.32 8.54 8.29
CA ASN A 256 -5.22 7.38 8.38
C ASN A 256 -5.61 7.10 9.84
N SER A 257 -6.87 6.73 10.10
CA SER A 257 -7.37 6.46 11.45
C SER A 257 -6.73 5.24 12.11
N ARG A 258 -6.20 4.31 11.31
CA ARG A 258 -5.52 3.08 11.77
C ARG A 258 -4.10 3.34 12.29
N ILE A 259 -3.54 4.52 12.00
CA ILE A 259 -2.26 4.94 12.58
C ILE A 259 -2.53 5.39 14.02
N PRO A 260 -1.87 4.78 15.03
CA PRO A 260 -2.12 5.10 16.43
C PRO A 260 -1.72 6.54 16.79
N PRO A 261 -2.21 7.06 17.92
CA PRO A 261 -1.86 8.40 18.40
C PRO A 261 -0.36 8.59 18.67
N ILE A 262 0.35 7.52 19.07
CA ILE A 262 1.78 7.53 19.36
C ILE A 262 2.46 6.40 18.57
N ILE A 263 3.54 6.73 17.88
CA ILE A 263 4.48 5.73 17.38
C ILE A 263 5.86 5.96 17.98
N ALA A 264 6.56 4.87 18.32
CA ALA A 264 7.95 4.94 18.77
C ALA A 264 8.84 4.13 17.81
N VAL A 265 9.79 4.81 17.18
CA VAL A 265 10.64 4.28 16.11
C VAL A 265 12.03 4.05 16.67
N ALA A 266 12.52 2.81 16.64
CA ALA A 266 13.88 2.49 17.03
C ALA A 266 14.88 2.81 15.91
N ASP A 267 16.09 3.19 16.29
CA ASP A 267 17.20 3.34 15.33
C ASP A 267 17.58 1.98 14.71
N LYS A 268 18.25 2.00 13.56
CA LYS A 268 18.67 0.79 12.83
C LYS A 268 19.34 -0.24 13.74
N GLY A 269 18.81 -1.46 13.73
CA GLY A 269 19.37 -2.60 14.46
C GLY A 269 19.09 -2.59 15.96
N TRP A 270 18.37 -1.58 16.47
CA TRP A 270 17.72 -1.63 17.78
C TRP A 270 16.37 -2.31 17.67
N TYR A 271 15.97 -2.99 18.73
CA TYR A 271 14.74 -3.77 18.78
C TYR A 271 13.90 -3.29 19.96
N ILE A 272 12.61 -3.08 19.74
CA ILE A 272 11.68 -2.74 20.82
C ILE A 272 11.02 -4.03 21.30
N LEU A 273 11.01 -4.28 22.60
CA LEU A 273 10.23 -5.36 23.22
C LEU A 273 9.37 -4.76 24.32
N GLN A 274 8.19 -5.33 24.57
CA GLN A 274 7.47 -5.02 25.79
C GLN A 274 8.28 -5.50 27.01
N ASN A 275 8.69 -6.77 27.00
CA ASN A 275 9.55 -7.39 28.01
C ASN A 275 10.78 -8.07 27.38
N LYS A 276 11.95 -8.02 28.02
CA LYS A 276 13.15 -8.71 27.51
C LYS A 276 13.05 -10.23 27.41
N SER A 277 12.04 -10.83 28.04
CA SER A 277 11.74 -12.26 27.95
C SER A 277 10.99 -12.64 26.69
N ASP A 278 10.47 -11.67 25.93
CA ASP A 278 9.72 -11.89 24.70
C ASP A 278 10.61 -12.42 23.58
N ALA A 279 9.97 -13.00 22.56
CA ALA A 279 10.67 -13.52 21.39
C ALA A 279 11.50 -12.42 20.70
N PHE A 280 12.70 -12.80 20.25
CA PHE A 280 13.66 -11.90 19.63
C PHE A 280 14.16 -12.51 18.32
N LEU A 281 14.16 -11.70 17.26
CA LEU A 281 14.63 -12.08 15.92
C LEU A 281 16.02 -11.49 15.67
N LEU A 282 16.90 -12.26 15.00
CA LEU A 282 18.26 -11.85 14.69
C LEU A 282 18.33 -10.88 13.50
N GLY A 283 17.36 -10.96 12.60
CA GLY A 283 17.07 -9.92 11.60
C GLY A 283 15.72 -9.26 11.89
N ASN A 284 15.59 -7.98 11.54
CA ASN A 284 14.28 -7.34 11.49
C ASN A 284 14.22 -6.27 10.38
N HIS A 285 12.99 -5.92 10.01
CA HIS A 285 12.63 -4.89 9.06
C HIS A 285 11.42 -4.09 9.59
N GLY A 286 11.18 -2.92 9.02
CA GLY A 286 10.13 -1.99 9.44
C GLY A 286 10.66 -0.62 9.87
N TYR A 287 11.99 -0.45 9.82
CA TYR A 287 12.66 0.80 10.16
C TYR A 287 12.38 1.90 9.12
N ASP A 288 13.03 3.04 9.29
CA ASP A 288 13.00 4.15 8.32
C ASP A 288 13.37 3.69 6.91
N ASN A 289 12.55 4.06 5.93
CA ASN A 289 12.68 3.67 4.53
C ASN A 289 13.83 4.38 3.79
N GLU A 290 14.52 5.32 4.42
CA GLU A 290 15.78 5.89 3.91
C GLU A 290 17.02 5.01 4.20
N LEU A 291 16.90 4.05 5.11
CA LEU A 291 18.01 3.15 5.43
C LEU A 291 18.28 2.24 4.23
N ALA A 292 19.54 2.19 3.81
CA ALA A 292 19.96 1.38 2.66
C ALA A 292 19.58 -0.10 2.81
N GLU A 293 19.65 -0.62 4.04
CA GLU A 293 19.31 -2.00 4.37
C GLU A 293 17.81 -2.31 4.23
N MET A 294 16.93 -1.31 4.17
CA MET A 294 15.48 -1.49 4.01
C MET A 294 15.02 -1.43 2.55
N HIS A 295 15.90 -1.06 1.63
CA HIS A 295 15.56 -0.91 0.22
C HIS A 295 15.34 -2.28 -0.45
N PRO A 296 14.20 -2.50 -1.13
CA PRO A 296 13.98 -3.71 -1.88
C PRO A 296 14.78 -3.76 -3.20
N ILE A 297 14.76 -4.93 -3.83
CA ILE A 297 15.35 -5.13 -5.16
C ILE A 297 14.35 -4.84 -6.27
N PHE A 298 14.86 -4.51 -7.46
CA PHE A 298 14.07 -4.49 -8.69
C PHE A 298 14.91 -4.95 -9.89
N LEU A 299 14.41 -5.98 -10.56
CA LEU A 299 14.92 -6.52 -11.81
C LEU A 299 13.75 -6.73 -12.77
N ALA A 300 13.95 -6.52 -14.06
CA ALA A 300 12.93 -6.81 -15.05
C ALA A 300 13.51 -7.35 -16.36
N HIS A 301 12.74 -8.21 -17.03
CA HIS A 301 13.06 -8.76 -18.34
C HIS A 301 11.78 -8.96 -19.15
N GLY A 302 11.85 -8.65 -20.44
CA GLY A 302 10.74 -8.93 -21.35
C GLY A 302 10.74 -8.02 -22.56
N PRO A 303 9.79 -8.23 -23.48
CA PRO A 303 9.73 -7.50 -24.74
C PRO A 303 9.44 -6.00 -24.59
N ALA A 304 8.87 -5.54 -23.47
CA ALA A 304 8.64 -4.11 -23.23
C ALA A 304 9.82 -3.40 -22.57
N PHE A 305 10.70 -4.14 -21.89
CA PHE A 305 11.83 -3.56 -21.18
C PHE A 305 13.04 -3.33 -22.09
N ARG A 306 13.90 -2.41 -21.69
CA ARG A 306 15.24 -2.28 -22.27
C ARG A 306 16.09 -3.47 -21.88
N LYS A 307 17.17 -3.68 -22.62
CA LYS A 307 18.17 -4.72 -22.33
C LYS A 307 19.45 -4.06 -21.86
N ASN A 308 20.14 -4.70 -20.90
CA ASN A 308 21.38 -4.22 -20.33
C ASN A 308 21.29 -2.74 -19.89
N PHE A 309 20.24 -2.43 -19.12
CA PHE A 309 19.98 -1.07 -18.66
C PHE A 309 19.94 -1.01 -17.14
N THR A 310 20.68 -0.07 -16.58
CA THR A 310 20.70 0.20 -15.15
C THR A 310 20.16 1.59 -14.89
N LYS A 311 19.18 1.69 -13.99
CA LYS A 311 18.67 2.95 -13.45
C LYS A 311 19.21 3.14 -12.03
N GLU A 312 19.45 4.38 -11.64
CA GLU A 312 19.97 4.69 -10.31
C GLU A 312 18.92 4.46 -9.21
N THR A 313 17.75 5.10 -9.32
CA THR A 313 16.74 5.06 -8.25
C THR A 313 15.32 4.94 -8.79
N MET A 314 14.39 4.37 -8.02
CA MET A 314 12.94 4.47 -8.25
C MET A 314 12.19 4.42 -6.91
N ASN A 315 10.93 4.83 -6.88
CA ASN A 315 10.05 4.58 -5.73
C ASN A 315 9.21 3.31 -5.98
N SER A 316 8.88 2.56 -4.93
CA SER A 316 7.99 1.39 -5.05
C SER A 316 6.60 1.76 -5.58
N THR A 317 6.11 2.96 -5.25
CA THR A 317 4.83 3.49 -5.74
C THR A 317 4.81 3.67 -7.27
N ASP A 318 5.97 3.81 -7.92
CA ASP A 318 6.08 3.91 -9.38
C ASP A 318 5.81 2.57 -10.10
N LEU A 319 5.77 1.45 -9.37
CA LEU A 319 5.50 0.13 -9.95
C LEU A 319 4.07 0.00 -10.47
N TYR A 320 3.06 0.44 -9.73
CA TYR A 320 1.67 0.34 -10.16
C TYR A 320 1.38 1.02 -11.52
N PRO A 321 1.77 2.29 -11.76
CA PRO A 321 1.58 2.89 -13.08
C PRO A 321 2.41 2.20 -14.18
N LEU A 322 3.57 1.63 -13.85
CA LEU A 322 4.33 0.79 -14.79
C LEU A 322 3.56 -0.48 -15.16
N LEU A 323 2.98 -1.19 -14.18
CA LEU A 323 2.14 -2.37 -14.41
C LEU A 323 0.92 -2.02 -15.26
N CYS A 324 0.23 -0.91 -14.96
CA CYS A 324 -0.91 -0.44 -15.76
C CYS A 324 -0.50 -0.17 -17.22
N HIS A 325 0.66 0.47 -17.42
CA HIS A 325 1.21 0.73 -18.75
C HIS A 325 1.51 -0.57 -19.52
N LEU A 326 2.16 -1.54 -18.87
CA LEU A 326 2.50 -2.84 -19.46
C LEU A 326 1.27 -3.66 -19.83
N LEU A 327 0.21 -3.56 -19.03
CA LEU A 327 -1.08 -4.22 -19.25
C LEU A 327 -1.98 -3.45 -20.24
N ASN A 328 -1.59 -2.23 -20.62
CA ASN A 328 -2.39 -1.30 -21.42
C ASN A 328 -3.79 -1.05 -20.81
N ILE A 329 -3.84 -0.81 -19.50
CA ILE A 329 -5.05 -0.44 -18.75
C ILE A 329 -4.90 0.96 -18.16
N THR A 330 -6.03 1.61 -17.88
CA THR A 330 -6.02 2.94 -17.24
C THR A 330 -5.72 2.78 -15.76
N ALA A 331 -4.67 3.46 -15.29
CA ALA A 331 -4.33 3.50 -13.88
C ALA A 331 -5.39 4.30 -13.09
N LEU A 332 -5.75 3.81 -11.90
CA LEU A 332 -6.55 4.57 -10.94
C LEU A 332 -5.68 5.63 -10.24
N PRO A 333 -6.26 6.59 -9.48
CA PRO A 333 -5.48 7.54 -8.72
C PRO A 333 -4.45 6.84 -7.80
N HIS A 334 -3.19 7.26 -7.89
CA HIS A 334 -2.05 6.67 -7.20
C HIS A 334 -1.01 7.75 -6.84
N ASN A 335 -0.03 7.42 -5.99
CA ASN A 335 1.04 8.33 -5.60
C ASN A 335 2.31 8.21 -6.47
N GLY A 336 2.45 7.14 -7.26
CA GLY A 336 3.58 6.96 -8.17
C GLY A 336 3.53 7.81 -9.44
N SER A 337 4.54 7.70 -10.30
CA SER A 337 4.57 8.32 -11.62
C SER A 337 5.22 7.43 -12.67
N LEU A 338 4.48 7.12 -13.74
CA LEU A 338 5.04 6.39 -14.90
C LEU A 338 6.28 7.11 -15.46
N ARG A 339 6.30 8.44 -15.44
CA ARG A 339 7.43 9.24 -15.96
C ARG A 339 8.74 8.90 -15.25
N ASN A 340 8.69 8.54 -13.97
CA ASN A 340 9.88 8.19 -13.19
C ASN A 340 10.53 6.90 -13.68
N VAL A 341 9.76 5.98 -14.26
CA VAL A 341 10.18 4.63 -14.66
C VAL A 341 10.01 4.36 -16.16
N GLN A 342 9.64 5.37 -16.95
CA GLN A 342 9.45 5.24 -18.38
C GLN A 342 10.76 4.90 -19.12
N ASP A 343 11.89 5.30 -18.56
CA ASP A 343 13.22 5.01 -19.09
C ASP A 343 13.64 3.53 -18.94
N LEU A 344 12.91 2.74 -18.15
CA LEU A 344 13.05 1.28 -18.08
C LEU A 344 12.53 0.60 -19.36
N LEU A 345 11.57 1.23 -20.04
CA LEU A 345 10.88 0.69 -21.20
C LEU A 345 11.66 0.99 -22.48
N ASN A 346 11.59 0.08 -23.45
CA ASN A 346 12.14 0.35 -24.76
C ASN A 346 11.25 1.35 -25.51
N SER A 347 11.86 2.20 -26.34
CA SER A 347 11.15 3.26 -27.07
C SER A 347 10.24 2.74 -28.20
N ALA A 348 10.13 1.42 -28.36
CA ALA A 348 9.23 0.84 -29.33
C ALA A 348 7.80 0.91 -28.76
N THR A 349 7.08 1.97 -29.15
CA THR A 349 5.63 2.11 -29.02
C THR A 349 4.97 0.72 -29.08
N PRO A 350 4.10 0.34 -28.11
CA PRO A 350 3.38 -0.91 -28.20
C PRO A 350 2.77 -1.03 -29.59
N LYS A 351 3.16 -2.05 -30.35
CA LYS A 351 2.43 -2.37 -31.58
C LYS A 351 1.02 -2.68 -31.12
N LEU A 352 0.08 -1.78 -31.43
CA LEU A 352 -1.34 -2.03 -31.38
C LEU A 352 -1.56 -3.43 -31.96
N ILE A 353 -1.92 -4.38 -31.11
CA ILE A 353 -2.44 -5.66 -31.58
C ILE A 353 -3.66 -5.26 -32.41
N PRO A 354 -3.71 -5.56 -33.72
CA PRO A 354 -4.85 -5.15 -34.52
C PRO A 354 -6.09 -5.81 -33.93
N SER A 355 -6.94 -5.03 -33.28
CA SER A 355 -8.34 -5.41 -33.13
C SER A 355 -8.81 -5.74 -34.54
N THR A 356 -9.29 -6.96 -34.73
CA THR A 356 -9.89 -7.41 -35.98
C THR A 356 -10.74 -6.29 -36.57
N LYS A 357 -10.33 -5.82 -37.74
CA LYS A 357 -11.00 -4.75 -38.47
C LYS A 357 -12.48 -5.12 -38.61
N SER A 358 -13.33 -4.41 -37.86
CA SER A 358 -14.73 -4.28 -38.25
C SER A 358 -14.72 -3.48 -39.56
N THR A 359 -15.06 -4.16 -40.65
CA THR A 359 -15.05 -3.64 -42.01
C THR A 359 -16.01 -2.44 -42.08
N THR A 360 -15.48 -1.24 -42.33
CA THR A 360 -16.31 -0.04 -42.53
C THR A 360 -16.28 0.35 -44.02
N PHE A 361 -17.43 0.08 -44.66
CA PHE A 361 -18.13 0.82 -45.73
C PHE A 361 -17.60 0.90 -47.18
N LEU A 362 -18.48 0.47 -48.10
CA LEU A 362 -18.72 1.17 -49.36
C LEU A 362 -20.01 1.98 -49.22
N ILE A 363 -19.90 3.28 -49.47
CA ILE A 363 -20.96 4.29 -49.46
C ILE A 363 -21.75 4.20 -50.77
N GLY A 364 -23.08 4.09 -50.64
CA GLY A 364 -24.06 4.44 -51.68
C GLY A 364 -24.93 5.58 -51.15
N SER A 365 -25.15 6.56 -52.00
CA SER A 365 -25.85 7.84 -51.81
C SER A 365 -27.30 7.71 -51.31
N ASP A 366 -27.72 8.58 -50.39
CA ASP A 366 -28.80 9.57 -50.60
C ASP A 366 -29.06 10.43 -49.32
N GLU A 367 -29.63 11.61 -49.55
CA GLU A 367 -29.79 12.81 -48.68
C GLU A 367 -30.67 12.67 -47.41
N PRO A 368 -30.67 13.68 -46.49
CA PRO A 368 -30.93 13.50 -45.07
C PRO A 368 -32.39 13.74 -44.65
N SER A 369 -32.81 13.09 -43.55
CA SER A 369 -33.95 13.54 -42.75
C SER A 369 -33.49 13.97 -41.35
N ASP A 370 -33.58 15.28 -41.10
CA ASP A 370 -33.42 15.93 -39.80
C ASP A 370 -34.50 15.44 -38.82
N TYR A 371 -34.24 14.48 -37.93
CA TYR A 371 -35.04 14.28 -36.70
C TYR A 371 -34.35 13.29 -35.73
N GLU A 372 -33.13 13.58 -35.24
CA GLU A 372 -32.57 12.76 -34.13
C GLU A 372 -31.38 13.39 -33.36
N GLN A 373 -31.39 14.71 -33.15
CA GLN A 373 -30.30 15.39 -32.39
C GLN A 373 -30.76 16.23 -31.19
N VAL A 374 -32.02 16.15 -30.77
CA VAL A 374 -32.56 16.99 -29.68
C VAL A 374 -32.72 16.25 -28.35
N GLU A 375 -32.69 14.92 -28.32
CA GLU A 375 -32.97 14.16 -27.07
C GLU A 375 -31.76 14.01 -26.13
N ASP A 376 -30.51 14.06 -26.63
CA ASP A 376 -29.31 13.83 -25.79
C ASP A 376 -28.81 15.07 -25.02
N LEU A 377 -29.34 16.27 -25.30
CA LEU A 377 -28.99 17.48 -24.55
C LEU A 377 -29.80 17.62 -23.25
N TYR A 378 -31.03 17.09 -23.20
CA TYR A 378 -31.95 17.31 -22.09
C TYR A 378 -31.46 16.78 -20.73
N PRO A 379 -30.91 15.55 -20.64
CA PRO A 379 -30.42 15.00 -19.37
C PRO A 379 -29.19 15.75 -18.85
N TYR A 380 -28.29 16.20 -19.74
CA TYR A 380 -27.09 16.96 -19.39
C TYR A 380 -27.45 18.34 -18.82
N PHE A 381 -28.34 19.08 -19.48
CA PHE A 381 -28.78 20.39 -19.01
C PHE A 381 -29.55 20.31 -17.68
N ILE A 382 -30.37 19.28 -17.49
CA ILE A 382 -31.06 19.03 -16.21
C ILE A 382 -30.04 18.71 -15.11
N GLY A 383 -29.05 17.85 -15.38
CA GLY A 383 -28.01 17.48 -14.42
C GLY A 383 -27.17 18.68 -13.95
N VAL A 384 -26.72 19.52 -14.90
CA VAL A 384 -25.95 20.74 -14.58
C VAL A 384 -26.81 21.74 -13.80
N SER A 385 -28.09 21.90 -14.16
CA SER A 385 -29.00 22.83 -13.47
C SER A 385 -29.31 22.38 -12.04
N LEU A 386 -29.54 21.08 -11.83
CA LEU A 386 -29.73 20.50 -10.49
C LEU A 386 -28.47 20.65 -9.63
N GLY A 387 -27.28 20.41 -10.20
CA GLY A 387 -26.02 20.60 -9.49
C GLY A 387 -25.82 22.05 -9.00
N ILE A 388 -26.12 23.03 -9.85
CA ILE A 388 -26.03 24.46 -9.48
C ILE A 388 -27.03 24.80 -8.36
N ILE A 389 -28.26 24.30 -8.42
CA ILE A 389 -29.28 24.54 -7.39
C ILE A 389 -28.85 23.96 -6.04
N ILE A 390 -28.30 22.74 -6.02
CA ILE A 390 -27.81 22.09 -4.80
C ILE A 390 -26.68 22.90 -4.16
N VAL A 391 -25.73 23.37 -4.96
CA VAL A 391 -24.62 24.21 -4.47
C VAL A 391 -25.13 25.53 -3.88
N ILE A 392 -26.07 26.19 -4.55
CA ILE A 392 -26.66 27.44 -4.04
C ILE A 392 -27.40 27.20 -2.72
N ILE A 393 -28.20 26.14 -2.61
CA ILE A 393 -28.91 25.80 -1.37
C ILE A 393 -27.91 25.51 -0.25
N PHE A 394 -26.85 24.74 -0.53
CA PHE A 394 -25.79 24.47 0.43
C PHE A 394 -25.15 25.76 0.94
N PHE A 395 -24.78 26.69 0.04
CA PHE A 395 -24.20 27.98 0.44
C PHE A 395 -25.16 28.83 1.28
N VAL A 396 -26.45 28.87 0.94
CA VAL A 396 -27.45 29.62 1.72
C VAL A 396 -27.59 29.02 3.13
N VAL A 397 -27.66 27.70 3.25
CA VAL A 397 -27.75 27.01 4.54
C VAL A 397 -26.48 27.21 5.35
N PHE A 398 -25.32 27.08 4.73
CA PHE A 398 -24.02 27.27 5.36
C PHE A 398 -23.84 28.71 5.87
N ILE A 399 -24.15 29.72 5.06
CA ILE A 399 -24.09 31.14 5.46
C ILE A 399 -25.07 31.42 6.60
N LYS A 400 -26.30 30.89 6.53
CA LYS A 400 -27.28 31.06 7.61
C LYS A 400 -26.81 30.42 8.92
N HIS A 401 -26.19 29.24 8.85
CA HIS A 401 -25.62 28.56 10.01
C HIS A 401 -24.44 29.35 10.60
N LEU A 402 -23.56 29.86 9.75
CA LEU A 402 -22.40 30.69 10.14
C LEU A 402 -22.84 32.00 10.79
N ILE A 403 -23.87 32.67 10.26
CA ILE A 403 -24.43 33.89 10.87
C ILE A 403 -25.02 33.57 12.24
N ASN A 404 -25.82 32.49 12.34
CA ASN A 404 -26.44 32.11 13.61
C ASN A 404 -25.44 31.65 14.68
N SER A 405 -24.31 31.05 14.29
CA SER A 405 -23.26 30.65 15.23
C SER A 405 -22.40 31.82 15.72
N GLN A 406 -22.47 32.98 15.05
CA GLN A 406 -21.75 34.20 15.42
C GLN A 406 -22.61 35.23 16.17
N ILE A 407 -23.91 35.00 16.36
CA ILE A 407 -24.77 35.85 17.20
C ILE A 407 -24.56 35.43 18.67
N PRO A 408 -24.00 36.29 19.54
CA PRO A 408 -23.91 36.00 20.96
C PRO A 408 -25.32 35.89 21.56
N ALA A 409 -25.53 34.94 22.45
CA ALA A 409 -26.74 34.88 23.26
C ALA A 409 -26.85 36.18 24.09
N LEU A 410 -27.74 37.08 23.68
CA LEU A 410 -28.16 38.23 24.49
C LEU A 410 -28.99 37.68 25.65
N HIS A 411 -28.30 37.35 26.74
CA HIS A 411 -28.93 37.11 28.03
C HIS A 411 -29.11 38.46 28.74
N ASP A 412 -30.33 38.71 29.19
CA ASP A 412 -30.77 39.86 29.99
C ASP A 412 -29.72 40.37 30.98
N MET A 413 -29.35 41.65 30.85
CA MET A 413 -28.74 42.41 31.94
C MET A 413 -29.26 43.85 31.95
N GLN A 414 -29.74 44.22 33.14
CA GLN A 414 -29.98 45.56 33.69
C GLN A 414 -31.39 46.15 33.59
N ALA A 415 -32.15 45.92 34.66
CA ALA A 415 -32.97 46.95 35.30
C ALA A 415 -32.66 46.99 36.81
N GLU A 416 -31.47 47.45 37.19
CA GLU A 416 -31.20 47.93 38.56
C GLU A 416 -30.28 49.16 38.53
N LEU A 417 -30.91 50.34 38.48
CA LEU A 417 -30.44 51.67 38.88
C LEU A 417 -31.77 52.39 39.21
N THR A 418 -32.04 53.10 40.30
CA THR A 418 -31.31 53.80 41.38
C THR A 418 -32.42 54.49 42.19
N GLN A 419 -32.30 54.65 43.51
CA GLN A 419 -32.76 55.86 44.24
C GLN A 419 -32.30 55.85 45.72
N PRO A 420 -32.24 57.02 46.41
CA PRO A 420 -31.05 57.42 47.15
C PRO A 420 -31.26 57.57 48.66
N LEU A 421 -30.12 57.69 49.36
CA LEU A 421 -29.97 58.13 50.74
C LEU A 421 -30.75 59.44 51.04
N LEU A 422 -31.53 59.42 52.12
CA LEU A 422 -31.91 60.60 52.89
C LEU A 422 -31.63 60.33 54.37
N GLN A 423 -30.87 61.25 54.97
CA GLN A 423 -30.52 61.34 56.38
C GLN A 423 -31.75 61.73 57.23
N ALA A 424 -31.89 61.12 58.41
CA ALA A 424 -32.16 61.76 59.71
C ALA A 424 -32.17 60.69 60.82
#